data_AF-A0A7G8JNB5-F1
#
_entry.id   AF-A0A7G8JNB5-F1
#
_cell.length_a   1.000
_cell.length_b   1.000
_cell.length_c   1.000
_cell.angle_alpha   90.00
_cell.angle_beta   90.00
_cell.angle_gamma   90.00
#
_symmetry.space_group_name_H-M   'P 1'
#
loop_
_entity.id
_entity.type
_entity.pdbx_description
1 polymer ?
#
loop_
_entity_poly.entity_id
_entity_poly.type
_entity_poly.pdbx_seq_one_letter_code
_entity_poly.pdbx_strand_id
1 'polypeptide(L)'
;METRPNAVLRFWFQECRPHQWFRKNAGFDAMVLERFGKLTSSALNGELSHWEQSSSSALALVLMMDQFTRQIWRHEPRAFAGDAYALRLTRKAIAEGWLAAEPERVRRQFWLMPMLHSEELGVILDAISFMERWSDPATVAVACRNKTLIQRYGRYPQRNAALGRVSTQEELTFLKDWHSPGKHKRTQSLACDQCSSHGPIHYRVKTAAQPNWQFACPSCWNKLHHQPGYQYGGTRKANLRERQRREATNHSWLKTSESPLKT
;
A
#
# COMPACT_ATOMS: atom_id res chain seq x y z
N MET A 1 -11.48 -31.38 -12.39
CA MET A 1 -11.17 -30.01 -11.93
C MET A 1 -10.48 -30.13 -10.58
N GLU A 2 -9.27 -29.58 -10.43
CA GLU A 2 -8.47 -29.70 -9.20
C GLU A 2 -9.14 -28.99 -8.01
N THR A 3 -9.99 -29.71 -7.29
CA THR A 3 -10.65 -29.31 -6.03
C THR A 3 -9.73 -29.46 -4.82
N ARG A 4 -8.42 -29.21 -4.99
CA ARG A 4 -7.42 -29.52 -3.96
C ARG A 4 -6.83 -28.23 -3.38
N PRO A 5 -6.62 -28.14 -2.06
CA PRO A 5 -5.99 -26.97 -1.44
C PRO A 5 -4.64 -26.61 -2.09
N ASN A 6 -3.88 -27.62 -2.51
CA ASN A 6 -2.60 -27.44 -3.20
C ASN A 6 -2.72 -26.66 -4.51
N ALA A 7 -3.83 -26.75 -5.24
CA ALA A 7 -4.01 -25.99 -6.48
C ALA A 7 -4.12 -24.48 -6.20
N VAL A 8 -4.82 -24.11 -5.11
CA VAL A 8 -4.94 -22.72 -4.64
C VAL A 8 -3.57 -22.20 -4.20
N LEU A 9 -2.86 -22.96 -3.36
CA LEU A 9 -1.54 -22.58 -2.86
C LEU A 9 -0.50 -22.45 -3.99
N ARG A 10 -0.45 -23.43 -4.90
CA ARG A 10 0.46 -23.41 -6.06
C ARG A 10 0.19 -22.19 -6.94
N PHE A 11 -1.07 -21.95 -7.28
CA PHE A 11 -1.44 -20.78 -8.06
C PHE A 11 -0.96 -19.49 -7.39
N TRP A 12 -1.26 -19.33 -6.11
CA TRP A 12 -0.99 -18.07 -5.43
C TRP A 12 0.50 -17.83 -5.15
N PHE A 13 1.24 -18.86 -4.74
CA PHE A 13 2.62 -18.71 -4.28
C PHE A 13 3.68 -19.04 -5.34
N GLN A 14 3.34 -19.79 -6.39
CA GLN A 14 4.30 -20.24 -7.41
C GLN A 14 4.00 -19.68 -8.80
N GLU A 15 2.72 -19.59 -9.19
CA GLU A 15 2.35 -19.10 -10.53
C GLU A 15 2.22 -17.57 -10.56
N CYS A 16 1.71 -16.96 -9.49
CA CYS A 16 1.55 -15.51 -9.36
C CYS A 16 2.86 -14.80 -8.99
N ARG A 17 3.09 -13.65 -9.61
CA ARG A 17 4.15 -12.72 -9.20
C ARG A 17 3.68 -11.85 -8.04
N PRO A 18 4.57 -11.42 -7.12
CA PRO A 18 4.19 -10.61 -5.95
C PRO A 18 3.38 -9.34 -6.26
N HIS A 19 3.64 -8.69 -7.39
CA HIS A 19 2.89 -7.50 -7.80
C HIS A 19 1.44 -7.80 -8.19
N GLN A 20 1.09 -9.05 -8.53
CA GLN A 20 -0.27 -9.44 -8.93
C GLN A 20 -1.19 -9.59 -7.73
N TRP A 21 -0.67 -9.94 -6.55
CA TRP A 21 -1.47 -10.12 -5.34
C TRP A 21 -2.22 -8.84 -4.95
N PHE A 22 -1.57 -7.68 -5.07
CA PHE A 22 -2.09 -6.41 -4.55
C PHE A 22 -2.53 -5.41 -5.62
N ARG A 23 -2.18 -5.63 -6.89
CA ARG A 23 -2.51 -4.69 -7.98
C ARG A 23 -3.87 -5.03 -8.59
N LYS A 24 -4.72 -4.01 -8.77
CA LYS A 24 -5.95 -4.13 -9.57
C LYS A 24 -5.57 -4.41 -11.03
N ASN A 25 -6.07 -5.51 -11.59
CA ASN A 25 -5.86 -5.88 -12.99
C ASN A 25 -7.02 -6.77 -13.46
N ALA A 26 -7.85 -6.25 -14.39
CA ALA A 26 -9.06 -6.93 -14.84
C ALA A 26 -8.79 -8.30 -15.50
N GLY A 27 -7.67 -8.46 -16.22
CA GLY A 27 -7.32 -9.74 -16.83
C GLY A 27 -6.90 -10.78 -15.79
N PHE A 28 -6.19 -10.36 -14.74
CA PHE A 28 -5.86 -11.23 -13.62
C PHE A 28 -7.11 -11.60 -12.81
N ASP A 29 -7.99 -10.62 -12.56
CA ASP A 29 -9.25 -10.85 -11.85
C ASP A 29 -10.14 -11.86 -12.59
N ALA A 30 -10.25 -11.74 -13.93
CA ALA A 30 -10.98 -12.68 -14.76
C ALA A 30 -10.38 -14.10 -14.71
N MET A 31 -9.05 -14.23 -14.73
CA MET A 31 -8.37 -15.51 -14.58
C MET A 31 -8.64 -16.18 -13.22
N VAL A 32 -8.66 -15.39 -12.14
CA VAL A 32 -8.96 -15.90 -10.79
C VAL A 32 -10.41 -16.36 -10.70
N LEU A 33 -11.35 -15.59 -11.29
CA LEU A 33 -12.76 -15.97 -11.38
C LEU A 33 -12.95 -17.27 -12.18
N GLU A 34 -12.33 -17.38 -13.35
CA GLU A 34 -12.44 -18.55 -14.21
C GLU A 34 -11.93 -19.82 -13.51
N ARG A 35 -10.75 -19.75 -12.89
CA ARG A 35 -10.11 -20.92 -12.27
C ARG A 35 -10.71 -21.30 -10.92
N PHE A 36 -11.07 -20.31 -10.10
CA PHE A 36 -11.40 -20.54 -8.69
C PHE A 36 -12.78 -20.03 -8.26
N GLY A 37 -13.55 -19.36 -9.13
CA GLY A 37 -14.83 -18.74 -8.76
C GLY A 37 -15.85 -19.71 -8.16
N LYS A 38 -15.99 -20.91 -8.76
CA LYS A 38 -16.86 -21.96 -8.22
C LYS A 38 -16.37 -22.46 -6.86
N LEU A 39 -15.06 -22.71 -6.72
CA LEU A 39 -14.45 -23.20 -5.49
C LEU A 39 -14.54 -22.16 -4.36
N THR A 40 -14.28 -20.89 -4.64
CA THR A 40 -14.44 -19.79 -3.69
C THR A 40 -15.91 -19.63 -3.26
N SER A 41 -16.86 -19.85 -4.17
CA SER A 41 -18.29 -19.85 -3.83
C SER A 41 -18.66 -21.01 -2.88
N SER A 42 -18.18 -22.22 -3.17
CA SER A 42 -18.34 -23.38 -2.25
C SER A 42 -17.69 -23.13 -0.89
N ALA A 43 -16.53 -22.49 -0.86
CA ALA A 43 -15.88 -22.09 0.38
C ALA A 43 -16.79 -21.15 1.19
N LEU A 44 -17.31 -20.07 0.59
CA LEU A 44 -18.22 -19.11 1.22
C LEU A 44 -19.50 -19.77 1.76
N ASN A 45 -19.99 -20.82 1.11
CA ASN A 45 -21.14 -21.61 1.55
C ASN A 45 -20.81 -22.62 2.69
N GLY A 46 -19.56 -22.71 3.12
CA GLY A 46 -19.11 -23.62 4.18
C GLY A 46 -18.89 -25.06 3.73
N GLU A 47 -18.98 -25.36 2.43
CA GLU A 47 -18.86 -26.71 1.87
C GLU A 47 -17.43 -27.29 2.02
N LEU A 48 -16.44 -26.44 2.29
CA LEU A 48 -15.02 -26.80 2.42
C LEU A 48 -14.52 -26.78 3.87
N SER A 49 -15.41 -26.86 4.88
CA SER A 49 -15.05 -26.84 6.30
C SER A 49 -14.03 -27.91 6.71
N HIS A 50 -14.01 -29.06 6.02
CA HIS A 50 -13.01 -30.10 6.23
C HIS A 50 -11.57 -29.64 5.95
N TRP A 51 -11.36 -28.54 5.20
CA TRP A 51 -10.03 -27.96 4.97
C TRP A 51 -9.48 -27.24 6.21
N GLU A 52 -10.29 -27.02 7.25
CA GLU A 52 -9.82 -26.42 8.50
C GLU A 52 -8.94 -27.37 9.33
N GLN A 53 -8.76 -28.63 8.92
CA GLN A 53 -8.08 -29.68 9.70
C GLN A 53 -6.55 -29.65 9.59
N SER A 54 -5.98 -28.95 8.62
CA SER A 54 -4.52 -28.82 8.46
C SER A 54 -4.10 -27.40 8.12
N SER A 55 -2.88 -27.02 8.47
CA SER A 55 -2.33 -25.68 8.21
C SER A 55 -2.36 -25.32 6.73
N SER A 56 -1.93 -26.23 5.85
CA SER A 56 -1.88 -25.96 4.41
C SER A 56 -3.27 -25.79 3.81
N SER A 57 -4.21 -26.66 4.15
CA SER A 57 -5.57 -26.57 3.62
C SER A 57 -6.34 -25.37 4.18
N ALA A 58 -6.10 -25.01 5.44
CA ALA A 58 -6.70 -23.83 6.05
C ALA A 58 -6.12 -22.53 5.47
N LEU A 59 -4.84 -22.47 5.13
CA LEU A 59 -4.27 -21.31 4.41
C LEU A 59 -4.91 -21.13 3.03
N ALA A 60 -5.20 -22.22 2.32
CA ALA A 60 -5.93 -22.15 1.06
C ALA A 60 -7.34 -21.56 1.24
N LEU A 61 -8.05 -21.91 2.32
CA LEU A 61 -9.31 -21.26 2.68
C LEU A 61 -9.11 -19.77 2.95
N VAL A 62 -8.09 -19.38 3.72
CA VAL A 62 -7.79 -17.95 3.97
C VAL A 62 -7.60 -17.19 2.67
N LEU A 63 -6.82 -17.72 1.72
CA LEU A 63 -6.63 -17.09 0.41
C LEU A 63 -7.94 -16.93 -0.37
N MET A 64 -8.79 -17.95 -0.40
CA MET A 64 -10.07 -17.87 -1.11
C MET A 64 -11.00 -16.84 -0.46
N MET A 65 -11.11 -16.87 0.87
CA MET A 65 -12.02 -16.03 1.64
C MET A 65 -11.58 -14.57 1.74
N ASP A 66 -10.27 -14.30 1.75
CA ASP A 66 -9.72 -12.96 1.96
C ASP A 66 -9.13 -12.32 0.70
N GLN A 67 -8.48 -13.09 -0.17
CA GLN A 67 -7.81 -12.56 -1.36
C GLN A 67 -8.68 -12.73 -2.61
N PHE A 68 -9.18 -13.93 -2.87
CA PHE A 68 -9.89 -14.21 -4.12
C PHE A 68 -11.25 -13.52 -4.14
N THR A 69 -11.97 -13.48 -3.03
CA THR A 69 -13.21 -12.70 -2.89
C THR A 69 -13.05 -11.26 -3.36
N ARG A 70 -11.96 -10.60 -2.96
CA ARG A 70 -11.62 -9.21 -3.32
C ARG A 70 -11.18 -9.02 -4.77
N GLN A 71 -10.77 -10.09 -5.45
CA GLN A 71 -10.40 -10.07 -6.88
C GLN A 71 -11.62 -10.37 -7.75
N ILE A 72 -12.42 -11.34 -7.35
CA ILE A 72 -13.56 -11.86 -8.11
C ILE A 72 -14.74 -10.86 -8.06
N TRP A 73 -15.07 -10.32 -6.88
CA TRP A 73 -16.26 -9.50 -6.66
C TRP A 73 -15.92 -8.05 -6.32
N ARG A 74 -14.97 -7.46 -7.06
CA ARG A 74 -14.52 -6.08 -6.81
C ARG A 74 -15.69 -5.10 -6.80
N HIS A 75 -15.69 -4.22 -5.80
CA HIS A 75 -16.73 -3.19 -5.58
C HIS A 75 -18.10 -3.74 -5.20
N GLU A 76 -18.22 -5.02 -4.90
CA GLU A 76 -19.44 -5.64 -4.41
C GLU A 76 -19.32 -5.97 -2.91
N PRO A 77 -20.44 -6.06 -2.16
CA PRO A 77 -20.41 -6.52 -0.77
C PRO A 77 -19.77 -7.90 -0.63
N ARG A 78 -19.93 -8.76 -1.64
CA ARG A 78 -19.44 -10.13 -1.66
C ARG A 78 -17.91 -10.23 -1.58
N ALA A 79 -17.17 -9.18 -1.95
CA ALA A 79 -15.72 -9.12 -1.73
C ALA A 79 -15.30 -9.19 -0.25
N PHE A 80 -16.22 -8.93 0.67
CA PHE A 80 -15.98 -8.91 2.12
C PHE A 80 -16.69 -10.07 2.85
N ALA A 81 -17.41 -10.92 2.14
CA ALA A 81 -18.23 -11.98 2.73
C ALA A 81 -17.40 -13.03 3.49
N GLY A 82 -16.12 -13.19 3.13
CA GLY A 82 -15.20 -14.12 3.79
C GLY A 82 -14.41 -13.54 4.96
N ASP A 83 -14.49 -12.23 5.23
CA ASP A 83 -13.58 -11.54 6.17
C ASP A 83 -13.62 -12.16 7.58
N ALA A 84 -14.83 -12.37 8.13
CA ALA A 84 -14.99 -12.94 9.47
C ALA A 84 -14.49 -14.40 9.56
N TYR A 85 -14.72 -15.18 8.51
CA TYR A 85 -14.27 -16.57 8.43
C TYR A 85 -12.74 -16.65 8.34
N ALA A 86 -12.13 -15.84 7.47
CA ALA A 86 -10.69 -15.78 7.33
C ALA A 86 -10.02 -15.32 8.63
N LEU A 87 -10.57 -14.33 9.32
CA LEU A 87 -10.08 -13.87 10.62
C LEU A 87 -10.14 -14.97 11.69
N ARG A 88 -11.22 -15.77 11.72
CA ARG A 88 -11.33 -16.93 12.62
C ARG A 88 -10.21 -17.94 12.35
N LEU A 89 -9.94 -18.25 11.07
CA LEU A 89 -8.86 -19.15 10.71
C LEU A 89 -7.48 -18.61 11.06
N THR A 90 -7.23 -17.31 10.89
CA THR A 90 -5.99 -16.68 11.36
C THR A 90 -5.80 -16.86 12.85
N ARG A 91 -6.84 -16.59 13.66
CA ARG A 91 -6.79 -16.78 15.12
C ARG A 91 -6.54 -18.24 15.49
N LYS A 92 -7.18 -19.18 14.81
CA LYS A 92 -6.93 -20.62 14.97
C LYS A 92 -5.47 -20.97 14.65
N ALA A 93 -4.93 -20.51 13.53
CA ALA A 93 -3.54 -20.78 13.14
C ALA A 93 -2.51 -20.20 14.12
N ILE A 94 -2.83 -19.09 14.79
CA ILE A 94 -2.01 -18.55 15.87
C ILE A 94 -2.08 -19.47 17.10
N ALA A 95 -3.30 -19.85 17.53
CA ALA A 95 -3.52 -20.68 18.71
C ALA A 95 -2.91 -22.09 18.58
N GLU A 96 -3.04 -22.71 17.40
CA GLU A 96 -2.52 -24.04 17.08
C GLU A 96 -1.01 -24.04 16.73
N GLY A 97 -0.34 -22.88 16.80
CA GLY A 97 1.08 -22.75 16.47
C GLY A 97 1.43 -22.89 14.98
N TRP A 98 0.44 -23.04 14.09
CA TRP A 98 0.66 -23.18 12.65
C TRP A 98 1.37 -21.97 12.05
N LEU A 99 1.05 -20.75 12.51
CA LEU A 99 1.73 -19.55 12.04
C LEU A 99 3.23 -19.56 12.39
N ALA A 100 3.57 -20.00 13.60
CA ALA A 100 4.95 -20.08 14.05
C ALA A 100 5.73 -21.18 13.30
N ALA A 101 5.07 -22.32 13.05
CA ALA A 101 5.64 -23.46 12.35
C ALA A 101 5.80 -23.26 10.82
N GLU A 102 5.03 -22.34 10.21
CA GLU A 102 5.10 -22.05 8.77
C GLU A 102 6.49 -21.53 8.39
N PRO A 103 7.29 -22.23 7.57
CA PRO A 103 8.66 -21.79 7.23
C PRO A 103 8.68 -20.60 6.27
N GLU A 104 7.69 -20.44 5.41
CA GLU A 104 7.69 -19.43 4.37
C GLU A 104 7.13 -18.09 4.89
N ARG A 105 8.01 -17.10 5.01
CA ARG A 105 7.64 -15.75 5.47
C ARG A 105 6.46 -15.13 4.68
N VAL A 106 6.40 -15.36 3.38
CA VAL A 106 5.30 -14.88 2.53
C VAL A 106 3.96 -15.52 2.91
N ARG A 107 3.96 -16.80 3.29
CA ARG A 107 2.74 -17.49 3.75
C ARG A 107 2.29 -16.96 5.10
N ARG A 108 3.21 -16.68 6.03
CA ARG A 108 2.90 -16.00 7.30
C ARG A 108 2.22 -14.65 7.07
N GLN A 109 2.67 -13.89 6.07
CA GLN A 109 2.03 -12.62 5.70
C GLN A 109 0.56 -12.84 5.31
N PHE A 110 0.24 -13.83 4.47
CA PHE A 110 -1.15 -14.10 4.07
C PHE A 110 -2.01 -14.68 5.18
N TRP A 111 -1.42 -15.43 6.12
CA TRP A 111 -2.12 -15.79 7.37
C TRP A 111 -2.55 -14.57 8.15
N LEU A 112 -1.76 -13.50 8.19
CA LEU A 112 -2.02 -12.30 8.99
C LEU A 112 -2.85 -11.23 8.25
N MET A 113 -2.97 -11.30 6.92
CA MET A 113 -3.75 -10.33 6.13
C MET A 113 -5.21 -10.15 6.59
N PRO A 114 -5.97 -11.19 6.96
CA PRO A 114 -7.34 -11.03 7.46
C PRO A 114 -7.44 -10.10 8.67
N MET A 115 -6.42 -10.06 9.53
CA MET A 115 -6.41 -9.14 10.67
C MET A 115 -6.27 -7.68 10.21
N LEU A 116 -5.50 -7.41 9.15
CA LEU A 116 -5.41 -6.08 8.54
C LEU A 116 -6.66 -5.66 7.77
N HIS A 117 -7.56 -6.59 7.51
CA HIS A 117 -8.84 -6.31 6.87
C HIS A 117 -9.99 -6.16 7.87
N SER A 118 -9.75 -6.36 9.16
CA SER A 118 -10.72 -6.05 10.21
C SER A 118 -10.92 -4.54 10.35
N GLU A 119 -12.16 -4.11 10.60
CA GLU A 119 -12.48 -2.73 11.01
C GLU A 119 -12.42 -2.56 12.54
N GLU A 120 -11.95 -3.57 13.28
CA GLU A 120 -11.71 -3.50 14.73
C GLU A 120 -10.27 -3.07 15.04
N LEU A 121 -10.11 -1.96 15.77
CA LEU A 121 -8.78 -1.41 16.09
C LEU A 121 -7.89 -2.40 16.86
N GLY A 122 -8.44 -3.12 17.84
CA GLY A 122 -7.69 -4.10 18.62
C GLY A 122 -7.07 -5.20 17.75
N VAL A 123 -7.83 -5.69 16.76
CA VAL A 123 -7.34 -6.71 15.81
C VAL A 123 -6.17 -6.20 14.98
N ILE A 124 -6.19 -4.93 14.56
CA ILE A 124 -5.07 -4.33 13.81
C ILE A 124 -3.84 -4.16 14.69
N LEU A 125 -4.02 -3.78 15.96
CA LEU A 125 -2.90 -3.64 16.90
C LEU A 125 -2.20 -4.99 17.10
N ASP A 126 -2.97 -6.06 17.32
CA ASP A 126 -2.42 -7.42 17.41
C ASP A 126 -1.71 -7.82 16.11
N ALA A 127 -2.31 -7.50 14.95
CA ALA A 127 -1.72 -7.79 13.65
C ALA A 127 -0.34 -7.14 13.49
N ILE A 128 -0.17 -5.90 13.93
CA ILE A 128 1.12 -5.19 13.90
C ILE A 128 2.16 -5.98 14.70
N SER A 129 1.84 -6.37 15.94
CA SER A 129 2.76 -7.14 16.78
C SER A 129 3.15 -8.49 16.17
N PHE A 130 2.21 -9.21 15.55
CA PHE A 130 2.53 -10.45 14.82
C PHE A 130 3.37 -10.19 13.57
N MET A 131 3.07 -9.12 12.82
CA MET A 131 3.78 -8.77 11.59
C MET A 131 5.20 -8.28 11.86
N GLU A 132 5.44 -7.56 12.97
CA GLU A 132 6.79 -7.17 13.40
C GLU A 132 7.66 -8.41 13.68
N ARG A 133 7.06 -9.47 14.23
CA ARG A 133 7.76 -10.73 14.51
C ARG A 133 7.97 -11.59 13.27
N TRP A 134 6.97 -11.68 12.39
CA TRP A 134 6.90 -12.73 11.38
C TRP A 134 6.90 -12.27 9.92
N SER A 135 6.84 -10.96 9.65
CA SER A 135 6.73 -10.39 8.29
C SER A 135 7.92 -9.47 7.93
N ASP A 136 7.72 -8.45 7.08
CA ASP A 136 8.77 -7.49 6.64
C ASP A 136 8.37 -6.07 7.02
N PRO A 137 9.34 -5.15 7.12
CA PRO A 137 9.07 -3.75 7.44
C PRO A 137 8.07 -3.06 6.51
N ALA A 138 8.00 -3.40 5.21
CA ALA A 138 7.03 -2.79 4.30
C ALA A 138 5.61 -3.27 4.60
N THR A 139 5.44 -4.55 4.94
CA THR A 139 4.16 -5.10 5.42
C THR A 139 3.74 -4.47 6.74
N VAL A 140 4.64 -4.32 7.72
CA VAL A 140 4.36 -3.60 8.97
C VAL A 140 3.95 -2.15 8.70
N ALA A 141 4.62 -1.48 7.76
CA ALA A 141 4.24 -0.13 7.37
C ALA A 141 2.82 -0.04 6.76
N VAL A 142 2.34 -1.09 6.06
CA VAL A 142 0.94 -1.19 5.62
C VAL A 142 0.02 -1.29 6.85
N ALA A 143 0.33 -2.17 7.79
CA ALA A 143 -0.47 -2.35 9.00
C ALA A 143 -0.60 -1.06 9.81
N CYS A 144 0.49 -0.30 9.97
CA CYS A 144 0.47 1.01 10.63
C CYS A 144 -0.42 2.03 9.88
N ARG A 145 -0.43 2.03 8.55
CA ARG A 145 -1.36 2.87 7.77
C ARG A 145 -2.82 2.46 8.00
N ASN A 146 -3.10 1.16 8.03
CA ASN A 146 -4.44 0.64 8.32
C ASN A 146 -4.90 1.03 9.72
N LYS A 147 -4.02 0.97 10.73
CA LYS A 147 -4.27 1.48 12.09
C LYS A 147 -4.69 2.95 12.04
N THR A 148 -3.95 3.82 11.36
CA THR A 148 -4.30 5.24 11.25
C THR A 148 -5.67 5.45 10.62
N LEU A 149 -6.02 4.67 9.59
CA LEU A 149 -7.35 4.75 8.95
C LEU A 149 -8.46 4.35 9.92
N ILE A 150 -8.32 3.22 10.60
CA ILE A 150 -9.34 2.74 11.57
C ILE A 150 -9.44 3.65 12.78
N GLN A 151 -8.31 4.17 13.31
CA GLN A 151 -8.34 5.15 14.40
C GLN A 151 -9.08 6.43 14.02
N ARG A 152 -8.94 6.88 12.77
CA ARG A 152 -9.56 8.13 12.29
C ARG A 152 -11.02 7.97 11.92
N TYR A 153 -11.36 6.91 11.18
CA TYR A 153 -12.69 6.75 10.58
C TYR A 153 -13.54 5.67 11.24
N GLY A 154 -12.96 4.84 12.12
CA GLY A 154 -13.61 3.66 12.70
C GLY A 154 -13.87 2.52 11.72
N ARG A 155 -13.52 2.71 10.44
CA ARG A 155 -13.79 1.79 9.33
C ARG A 155 -12.88 2.10 8.15
N TYR A 156 -12.98 1.32 7.07
CA TYR A 156 -12.31 1.58 5.79
C TYR A 156 -13.23 2.34 4.84
N PRO A 157 -13.03 3.66 4.62
CA PRO A 157 -13.92 4.45 3.77
C PRO A 157 -14.01 3.92 2.34
N GLN A 158 -12.94 3.30 1.84
CA GLN A 158 -12.89 2.70 0.50
C GLN A 158 -13.85 1.52 0.31
N ARG A 159 -14.42 0.97 1.38
CA ARG A 159 -15.45 -0.08 1.31
C ARG A 159 -16.87 0.49 1.29
N ASN A 160 -17.05 1.78 1.58
CA ASN A 160 -18.38 2.37 1.80
C ASN A 160 -19.33 2.15 0.63
N ALA A 161 -18.88 2.46 -0.60
CA ALA A 161 -19.71 2.27 -1.79
C ALA A 161 -20.11 0.79 -1.99
N ALA A 162 -19.16 -0.12 -1.85
CA ALA A 162 -19.39 -1.55 -2.02
C ALA A 162 -20.31 -2.13 -0.92
N LEU A 163 -20.31 -1.55 0.28
CA LEU A 163 -21.14 -1.97 1.41
C LEU A 163 -22.43 -1.13 1.55
N GLY A 164 -22.74 -0.23 0.62
CA GLY A 164 -23.91 0.65 0.69
C GLY A 164 -23.89 1.65 1.86
N ARG A 165 -22.71 1.95 2.42
CA ARG A 165 -22.56 2.90 3.54
C ARG A 165 -22.49 4.33 3.02
N VAL A 166 -23.18 5.25 3.70
CA VAL A 166 -23.04 6.69 3.45
C VAL A 166 -21.68 7.16 3.98
N SER A 167 -20.88 7.78 3.11
CA SER A 167 -19.59 8.37 3.49
C SER A 167 -19.78 9.75 4.11
N THR A 168 -19.01 10.07 5.15
CA THR A 168 -18.94 11.42 5.71
C THR A 168 -18.19 12.37 4.75
N GLN A 169 -18.31 13.68 4.96
CA GLN A 169 -17.57 14.66 4.16
C GLN A 169 -16.04 14.49 4.26
N GLU A 170 -15.56 14.11 5.44
CA GLU A 170 -14.15 13.82 5.69
C GLU A 170 -13.69 12.57 4.92
N GLU A 171 -14.48 11.49 4.98
CA GLU A 171 -14.24 10.26 4.22
C GLU A 171 -14.25 10.51 2.71
N LEU A 172 -15.19 11.31 2.19
CA LEU A 172 -15.24 11.70 0.78
C LEU A 172 -13.99 12.46 0.34
N THR A 173 -13.48 13.35 1.21
CA THR A 173 -12.24 14.09 0.95
C THR A 173 -11.05 13.14 0.87
N PHE A 174 -10.94 12.22 1.83
CA PHE A 174 -9.91 11.17 1.80
C PHE A 174 -9.99 10.28 0.54
N LEU A 175 -11.19 9.88 0.13
CA LEU A 175 -11.39 9.04 -1.05
C LEU A 175 -10.95 9.71 -2.35
N LYS A 176 -11.12 11.03 -2.48
CA LYS A 176 -10.63 11.79 -3.65
C LYS A 176 -9.11 11.68 -3.79
N ASP A 177 -8.38 11.76 -2.69
CA ASP A 177 -6.92 11.63 -2.67
C ASP A 177 -6.49 10.17 -2.88
N TRP A 178 -7.22 9.22 -2.28
CA TRP A 178 -6.98 7.78 -2.42
C TRP A 178 -7.07 7.29 -3.87
N HIS A 179 -8.05 7.78 -4.64
CA HIS A 179 -8.20 7.45 -6.07
C HIS A 179 -7.19 8.15 -6.99
N SER A 180 -6.39 9.08 -6.46
CA SER A 180 -5.32 9.77 -7.18
C SER A 180 -3.91 9.39 -6.68
N PRO A 181 -3.53 8.09 -6.57
CA PRO A 181 -2.23 7.69 -6.05
C PRO A 181 -1.13 8.15 -7.03
N GLY A 182 -0.45 9.25 -6.70
CA GLY A 182 0.57 9.87 -7.54
C GLY A 182 0.53 11.40 -7.59
N LYS A 183 -0.54 12.05 -7.13
CA LYS A 183 -0.60 13.53 -7.04
C LYS A 183 0.17 14.11 -5.86
N HIS A 184 0.46 13.29 -4.85
CA HIS A 184 1.28 13.67 -3.68
C HIS A 184 2.52 12.77 -3.58
N LYS A 185 3.41 12.79 -4.58
CA LYS A 185 4.82 12.46 -4.29
C LYS A 185 5.31 13.59 -3.39
N ARG A 186 5.47 13.31 -2.08
CA ARG A 186 6.04 14.23 -1.09
C ARG A 186 7.16 15.03 -1.75
N THR A 187 6.95 16.32 -1.97
CA THR A 187 8.00 17.26 -2.33
C THR A 187 8.86 17.44 -1.07
N GLN A 188 9.63 16.41 -0.71
CA GLN A 188 10.60 16.52 0.36
C GLN A 188 11.74 17.39 -0.19
N SER A 189 11.62 18.70 0.02
CA SER A 189 12.73 19.63 -0.09
C SER A 189 13.83 19.11 0.83
N LEU A 190 14.91 18.55 0.28
CA LEU A 190 16.07 18.22 1.11
C LEU A 190 16.88 19.50 1.30
N ALA A 191 17.50 19.59 2.48
CA ALA A 191 18.52 20.58 2.77
C ALA A 191 19.82 20.21 2.04
N CYS A 192 20.61 21.22 1.69
CA CYS A 192 21.99 21.06 1.27
C CYS A 192 22.83 20.61 2.46
N ASP A 193 23.63 19.55 2.31
CA ASP A 193 24.48 19.02 3.39
C ASP A 193 25.62 19.98 3.79
N GLN A 194 25.85 21.05 3.01
CA GLN A 194 26.93 22.02 3.26
C GLN A 194 26.46 23.31 3.93
N CYS A 195 25.22 23.74 3.66
CA CYS A 195 24.70 25.03 4.12
C CYS A 195 23.26 24.98 4.62
N SER A 196 22.68 23.78 4.68
CA SER A 196 21.29 23.53 5.06
C SER A 196 20.23 24.22 4.19
N SER A 197 20.63 24.84 3.07
CA SER A 197 19.68 25.53 2.19
C SER A 197 18.79 24.55 1.46
N HIS A 198 17.50 24.89 1.39
CA HIS A 198 16.51 24.12 0.67
C HIS A 198 16.37 24.67 -0.75
N GLY A 199 16.17 23.79 -1.70
CA GLY A 199 16.13 24.18 -3.10
C GLY A 199 15.53 23.11 -4.00
N PRO A 200 15.11 23.50 -5.21
CA PRO A 200 14.51 22.58 -6.16
C PRO A 200 15.53 21.67 -6.83
N ILE A 201 16.83 21.94 -6.69
CA ILE A 201 17.92 21.20 -7.34
C ILE A 201 19.04 20.99 -6.34
N HIS A 202 19.51 19.75 -6.22
CA HIS A 202 20.74 19.41 -5.52
C HIS A 202 21.55 18.42 -6.33
N TYR A 203 22.87 18.58 -6.29
CA TYR A 203 23.85 17.73 -6.94
C TYR A 203 24.40 16.73 -5.95
N ARG A 204 24.34 15.45 -6.28
CA ARG A 204 24.95 14.40 -5.48
C ARG A 204 26.43 14.32 -5.81
N VAL A 205 27.29 14.64 -4.85
CA VAL A 205 28.74 14.73 -5.05
C VAL A 205 29.50 14.12 -3.88
N LYS A 206 30.80 13.91 -4.04
CA LYS A 206 31.76 13.65 -2.97
C LYS A 206 33.14 14.15 -3.38
N THR A 207 34.02 14.39 -2.42
CA THR A 207 35.40 14.87 -2.64
C THR A 207 36.36 14.06 -1.76
N ALA A 208 37.67 14.24 -1.92
CA ALA A 208 38.64 13.59 -1.04
C ALA A 208 38.44 14.01 0.44
N ALA A 209 38.09 15.27 0.69
CA ALA A 209 37.81 15.78 2.02
C ALA A 209 36.45 15.31 2.60
N GLN A 210 35.49 14.99 1.73
CA GLN A 210 34.16 14.51 2.09
C GLN A 210 33.84 13.24 1.28
N PRO A 211 34.32 12.06 1.73
CA PRO A 211 34.29 10.83 0.93
C PRO A 211 32.90 10.18 0.85
N ASN A 212 31.96 10.59 1.71
CA ASN A 212 30.57 10.15 1.67
C ASN A 212 29.78 10.96 0.65
N TRP A 213 28.78 10.33 0.03
CA TRP A 213 27.88 11.02 -0.89
C TRP A 213 27.04 12.06 -0.18
N GLN A 214 27.08 13.30 -0.67
CA GLN A 214 26.34 14.44 -0.15
C GLN A 214 25.56 15.16 -1.24
N PHE A 215 24.50 15.86 -0.86
CA PHE A 215 23.68 16.71 -1.70
C PHE A 215 24.08 18.18 -1.52
N ALA A 216 24.67 18.75 -2.56
CA ALA A 216 25.04 20.16 -2.60
C ALA A 216 24.04 20.97 -3.42
N CYS A 217 23.57 22.12 -2.92
CA CYS A 217 22.85 23.09 -3.73
C CYS A 217 23.77 23.67 -4.82
N PRO A 218 23.26 24.37 -5.86
CA PRO A 218 24.08 24.92 -6.94
C PRO A 218 25.27 25.77 -6.45
N SER A 219 25.04 26.61 -5.43
CA SER A 219 26.09 27.47 -4.88
C SER A 219 27.21 26.69 -4.19
N CYS A 220 26.87 25.63 -3.44
CA CYS A 220 27.85 24.77 -2.78
C CYS A 220 28.54 23.85 -3.77
N TRP A 221 27.82 23.39 -4.79
CA TRP A 221 28.36 22.57 -5.86
C TRP A 221 29.46 23.30 -6.64
N ASN A 222 29.27 24.59 -6.94
CA ASN A 222 30.31 25.42 -7.56
C ASN A 222 31.61 25.46 -6.76
N LYS A 223 31.55 25.32 -5.43
CA LYS A 223 32.77 25.25 -4.59
C LYS A 223 33.38 23.85 -4.57
N LEU A 224 32.54 22.82 -4.56
CA LEU A 224 32.97 21.43 -4.40
C LEU A 224 33.56 20.80 -5.67
N HIS A 225 33.10 21.22 -6.86
CA HIS A 225 33.55 20.59 -8.11
C HIS A 225 35.02 20.88 -8.48
N HIS A 226 35.63 21.86 -7.82
CA HIS A 226 37.06 22.16 -7.95
C HIS A 226 37.93 21.45 -6.90
N GLN A 227 37.34 20.72 -5.95
CA GLN A 227 38.11 20.05 -4.91
C GLN A 227 38.74 18.74 -5.41
N PRO A 228 39.92 18.36 -4.88
CA PRO A 228 40.55 17.08 -5.19
C PRO A 228 39.62 15.89 -4.91
N GLY A 229 39.66 14.87 -5.78
CA GLY A 229 38.84 13.67 -5.64
C GLY A 229 37.35 13.87 -5.89
N TYR A 230 36.95 14.97 -6.56
CA TYR A 230 35.56 15.23 -6.93
C TYR A 230 34.96 14.11 -7.78
N GLN A 231 33.80 13.60 -7.35
CA GLN A 231 32.98 12.67 -8.14
C GLN A 231 31.52 13.14 -8.16
N TYR A 232 30.90 13.06 -9.34
CA TYR A 232 29.51 13.41 -9.58
C TYR A 232 28.62 12.17 -9.67
N GLY A 233 27.54 12.15 -8.88
CA GLY A 233 26.63 11.02 -8.71
C GLY A 233 25.19 11.28 -9.18
N GLY A 234 24.97 12.36 -9.94
CA GLY A 234 23.67 12.74 -10.50
C GLY A 234 23.04 13.99 -9.89
N THR A 235 22.00 14.52 -10.55
CA THR A 235 21.24 15.69 -10.10
C THR A 235 19.86 15.24 -9.64
N ARG A 236 19.47 15.63 -8.42
CA ARG A 236 18.10 15.49 -7.94
C ARG A 236 17.33 16.77 -8.24
N LYS A 237 16.18 16.65 -8.90
CA LYS A 237 15.25 17.75 -9.17
C LYS A 237 13.95 17.52 -8.39
N ALA A 238 13.46 18.54 -7.69
CA ALA A 238 12.09 18.58 -7.22
C ALA A 238 11.14 18.51 -8.43
N ASN A 239 10.00 17.84 -8.28
CA ASN A 239 9.06 17.61 -9.39
C ASN A 239 8.66 18.94 -10.05
N LEU A 240 9.14 19.17 -11.29
CA LEU A 240 8.91 20.39 -12.08
C LEU A 240 7.43 20.75 -12.32
N ARG A 241 6.50 19.81 -12.07
CA ARG A 241 5.04 20.02 -12.25
C ARG A 241 4.43 21.02 -11.25
N GLU A 242 5.05 21.26 -10.10
CA GLU A 242 4.61 22.31 -9.15
C GLU A 242 4.97 23.72 -9.63
N ARG A 243 6.06 23.88 -10.38
CA ARG A 243 6.51 25.16 -10.92
C ARG A 243 5.57 25.70 -12.00
N GLN A 244 5.15 24.84 -12.94
CA GLN A 244 4.17 25.19 -13.96
C GLN A 244 2.81 25.58 -13.35
N ARG A 245 2.41 24.96 -12.23
CA ARG A 245 1.16 25.34 -11.54
C ARG A 245 1.27 26.68 -10.81
N ARG A 246 2.38 26.95 -10.13
CA ARG A 246 2.61 28.22 -9.41
C ARG A 246 2.81 29.39 -10.38
N GLU A 247 3.48 29.19 -11.50
CA GLU A 247 3.61 30.20 -12.56
C GLU A 247 2.25 30.48 -13.23
N ALA A 248 1.43 29.44 -13.46
CA ALA A 248 0.06 29.60 -13.96
C ALA A 248 -0.90 30.29 -12.96
N THR A 249 -0.71 30.11 -11.65
CA THR A 249 -1.52 30.81 -10.62
C THR A 249 -1.03 32.24 -10.37
N ASN A 250 0.27 32.52 -10.47
CA ASN A 250 0.81 33.88 -10.32
C ASN A 250 0.57 34.81 -11.52
N HIS A 251 0.29 34.29 -12.72
CA HIS A 251 -0.12 35.10 -13.87
C HIS A 251 -1.63 35.41 -13.92
N SER A 252 -2.42 34.85 -13.00
CA SER A 252 -3.87 35.09 -12.91
C SER A 252 -4.25 36.29 -12.02
N TRP A 253 -3.31 36.85 -11.25
CA TRP A 253 -3.60 37.93 -10.27
C TRP A 253 -3.10 39.33 -10.67
N LEU A 254 -2.47 39.48 -11.85
CA LEU A 254 -1.98 40.77 -12.37
C LEU A 254 -2.85 41.36 -13.51
N LYS A 255 -4.09 40.88 -13.69
CA LYS A 255 -5.03 41.44 -14.69
C LYS A 255 -6.32 42.03 -14.13
N THR A 256 -6.43 42.21 -12.82
CA THR A 256 -7.62 42.83 -12.20
C THR A 256 -7.25 43.78 -11.07
N SER A 257 -6.51 44.85 -11.37
CA SER A 257 -6.52 46.07 -10.55
C SER A 257 -5.71 47.17 -11.23
N GLU A 258 -6.35 47.97 -12.08
CA GLU A 258 -6.06 49.40 -12.23
C GLU A 258 -7.38 50.12 -12.60
N SER A 259 -7.92 50.84 -11.61
CA SER A 259 -8.96 51.88 -11.64
C SER A 259 -8.41 53.15 -12.36
N PRO A 260 -9.11 54.30 -12.59
CA PRO A 260 -10.14 54.91 -11.74
C PRO A 260 -11.24 55.76 -12.43
N LEU A 261 -12.13 56.29 -11.59
CA LEU A 261 -13.05 57.42 -11.81
C LEU A 261 -12.43 58.65 -12.51
N LYS A 262 -13.25 59.32 -13.33
CA LYS A 262 -13.36 60.78 -13.67
C LYS A 262 -14.09 60.84 -15.02
N THR A 263 -15.19 61.56 -15.26
CA THR A 263 -15.90 62.69 -14.63
C THR A 263 -17.36 62.60 -15.05
#